data_AF-A0A923ZHS6-F1
#
_entry.id   AF-A0A923ZHS6-F1
#
_cell.length_a   1.000
_cell.length_b   1.000
_cell.length_c   1.000
_cell.angle_alpha   90.00
_cell.angle_beta   90.00
_cell.angle_gamma   90.00
#
_symmetry.space_group_name_H-M   'P 1'
#
loop_
_entity.id
_entity.type
_entity.pdbx_description
1 polymer ?
#
loop_
_entity_poly.entity_id
_entity_poly.type
_entity_poly.pdbx_seq_one_letter_code
_entity_poly.pdbx_strand_id
1 'polypeptide(L)'
;SDGTHKTIPFLLLPLSNLRPDFFPLTCRTCVDYTNTLADITVGYMAGSGAQWLVVRNDRGAELIALLGDEVSLEAPADNGKPDGSKRAGAVKGFMANTERAAGGLPLRRMPKWVRPIVGALMPVIGPKGLEFGRTRVEMKAIETILHLRRERPAMIKNMVPAHVWALVARYGLVPSAAEKP
;
A
#
# COMPACT_ATOMS: atom_id res chain seq x y z
N SER A 1 14.31 24.74 -10.85
CA SER A 1 14.96 23.43 -11.01
C SER A 1 15.33 23.25 -12.48
N ASP A 2 16.45 22.59 -12.79
CA ASP A 2 16.92 22.36 -14.17
C ASP A 2 16.21 21.18 -14.88
N GLY A 3 15.23 20.56 -14.23
CA GLY A 3 14.49 19.42 -14.77
C GLY A 3 15.29 18.12 -14.81
N THR A 4 16.42 18.03 -14.11
CA THR A 4 17.20 16.78 -14.04
C THR A 4 16.49 15.72 -13.19
N HIS A 5 16.48 14.48 -13.68
CA HIS A 5 15.80 13.35 -13.04
C HIS A 5 16.81 12.29 -12.58
N LYS A 6 16.63 11.80 -11.34
CA LYS A 6 17.41 10.69 -10.79
C LYS A 6 16.49 9.61 -10.23
N THR A 7 16.58 8.42 -10.79
CA THR A 7 15.79 7.26 -10.34
C THR A 7 16.65 6.35 -9.47
N ILE A 8 16.22 6.12 -8.23
CA ILE A 8 16.90 5.24 -7.28
C ILE A 8 15.97 4.07 -6.94
N PRO A 9 16.33 2.82 -7.24
CA PRO A 9 15.54 1.66 -6.84
C PRO A 9 15.31 1.62 -5.32
N PHE A 10 14.08 1.31 -4.90
CA PHE A 10 13.68 1.26 -3.48
C PHE A 10 14.61 0.39 -2.62
N LEU A 11 15.06 -0.75 -3.14
CA LEU A 11 15.96 -1.69 -2.45
C LEU A 11 17.37 -1.12 -2.18
N LEU A 12 17.74 -0.02 -2.84
CA LEU A 12 18.99 0.70 -2.64
C LEU A 12 18.84 1.84 -1.62
N LEU A 13 17.62 2.17 -1.17
CA LEU A 13 17.40 3.17 -0.14
C LEU A 13 17.84 2.64 1.23
N PRO A 14 18.54 3.45 2.04
CA PRO A 14 19.01 3.05 3.37
C PRO A 14 17.90 3.16 4.42
N LEU A 15 16.71 2.58 4.16
CA LEU A 15 15.54 2.74 5.05
C LEU A 15 15.80 2.24 6.48
N SER A 16 16.65 1.23 6.64
CA SER A 16 17.05 0.71 7.95
C SER A 16 17.88 1.68 8.79
N ASN A 17 18.39 2.75 8.19
CA ASN A 17 19.17 3.78 8.88
C ASN A 17 18.29 4.97 9.28
N LEU A 18 17.02 4.99 8.84
CA LEU A 18 16.07 6.01 9.25
C LEU A 18 15.69 5.79 10.72
N ARG A 19 15.36 6.89 11.40
CA ARG A 19 14.83 6.81 12.76
C ARG A 19 13.49 6.04 12.77
N PRO A 20 13.16 5.33 13.86
CA PRO A 20 11.90 4.59 13.96
C PRO A 20 10.65 5.46 13.78
N ASP A 21 10.75 6.75 14.09
CA ASP A 21 9.69 7.75 13.99
C ASP A 21 9.69 8.54 12.67
N PHE A 22 10.57 8.20 11.72
CA PHE A 22 10.61 8.85 10.40
C PHE A 22 9.23 8.79 9.71
N PHE A 23 8.55 7.64 9.83
CA PHE A 23 7.13 7.54 9.51
C PHE A 23 6.33 7.59 10.82
N PRO A 24 5.54 8.65 11.06
CA PRO A 24 4.81 8.78 12.31
C PRO A 24 3.79 7.65 12.45
N LEU A 25 3.49 7.27 13.69
CA LEU A 25 2.55 6.18 13.97
C LEU A 25 1.19 6.44 13.30
N THR A 26 0.73 7.69 13.29
CA THR A 26 -0.51 8.12 12.61
C THR A 26 -0.51 7.78 11.12
N CYS A 27 0.60 8.00 10.42
CA CYS A 27 0.73 7.59 9.03
C CYS A 27 0.76 6.07 8.93
N ARG A 28 1.52 5.37 9.78
CA ARG A 28 1.65 3.89 9.76
C ARG A 28 0.32 3.18 10.07
N THR A 29 -0.59 3.83 10.78
CA THR A 29 -1.89 3.27 11.18
C THR A 29 -3.09 3.93 10.52
N CYS A 30 -2.87 4.76 9.50
CA CYS A 30 -3.95 5.31 8.69
C CYS A 30 -4.66 4.19 7.93
N VAL A 31 -5.98 4.12 8.08
CA VAL A 31 -6.86 3.13 7.45
C VAL A 31 -7.46 3.61 6.12
N ASP A 32 -7.21 4.88 5.74
CA ASP A 32 -7.81 5.48 4.56
C ASP A 32 -6.78 5.79 3.46
N TYR A 33 -6.19 4.73 2.90
CA TYR A 33 -5.12 4.86 1.90
C TYR A 33 -5.60 5.40 0.55
N THR A 34 -6.91 5.32 0.30
CA THR A 34 -7.52 5.73 -0.98
C THR A 34 -8.38 6.97 -0.87
N ASN A 35 -8.41 7.64 0.29
CA ASN A 35 -9.24 8.82 0.54
C ASN A 35 -10.74 8.54 0.23
N THR A 36 -11.31 7.62 0.99
CA THR A 36 -12.63 7.02 0.76
C THR A 36 -13.80 7.99 0.88
N LEU A 37 -13.62 9.09 1.62
CA LEU A 37 -14.64 10.11 1.83
C LEU A 37 -14.61 11.26 0.80
N ALA A 38 -13.66 11.26 -0.13
CA ALA A 38 -13.61 12.25 -1.19
C ALA A 38 -14.68 12.03 -2.25
N ASP A 39 -15.00 13.06 -3.03
CA ASP A 39 -15.81 12.93 -4.24
C ASP A 39 -14.99 12.35 -5.41
N ILE A 40 -13.71 12.76 -5.49
CA ILE A 40 -12.71 12.27 -6.45
C ILE A 40 -11.41 11.96 -5.70
N THR A 41 -10.76 10.85 -6.06
CA THR A 41 -9.37 10.56 -5.66
C THR A 41 -8.47 10.55 -6.89
N VAL A 42 -7.41 11.36 -6.87
CA VAL A 42 -6.36 11.36 -7.90
C VAL A 42 -5.03 10.92 -7.28
N GLY A 43 -4.25 10.11 -8.00
CA GLY A 43 -2.91 9.72 -7.55
C GLY A 43 -2.16 8.95 -8.63
N TYR A 44 -1.26 8.04 -8.25
CA TYR A 44 -0.50 7.23 -9.20
C TYR A 44 -0.35 5.76 -8.78
N MET A 45 -0.93 5.37 -7.64
CA MET A 45 -0.71 4.04 -7.06
C MET A 45 -1.14 2.92 -8.03
N ALA A 46 -2.29 3.07 -8.67
CA ALA A 46 -2.76 2.11 -9.67
C ALA A 46 -2.44 2.53 -11.12
N GLY A 47 -1.64 3.57 -11.29
CA GLY A 47 -1.28 4.11 -12.60
C GLY A 47 -0.15 3.31 -13.26
N SER A 48 -0.11 3.33 -14.59
CA SER A 48 0.94 2.71 -15.42
C SER A 48 1.66 3.76 -16.25
N GLY A 49 2.10 4.85 -15.60
CA GLY A 49 2.72 6.02 -16.24
C GLY A 49 1.81 7.24 -16.22
N ALA A 50 0.50 7.03 -16.33
CA ALA A 50 -0.54 8.03 -16.08
C ALA A 50 -0.99 8.03 -14.61
N GLN A 51 -1.76 9.06 -14.23
CA GLN A 51 -2.45 9.10 -12.94
C GLN A 51 -3.62 8.11 -12.91
N TRP A 52 -3.93 7.54 -11.74
CA TRP A 52 -5.23 6.88 -11.53
C TRP A 52 -6.24 7.91 -11.02
N LEU A 53 -7.51 7.70 -11.36
CA LEU A 53 -8.62 8.55 -10.98
C LEU A 53 -9.79 7.68 -10.52
N VAL A 54 -10.30 7.96 -9.32
CA VAL A 54 -11.46 7.26 -8.75
C VAL A 54 -12.57 8.29 -8.54
N VAL A 55 -13.65 8.18 -9.32
CA VAL A 55 -14.90 8.91 -9.09
C VAL A 55 -15.74 8.11 -8.09
N ARG A 56 -16.19 8.75 -7.01
CA ARG A 56 -16.82 8.05 -5.87
C ARG A 56 -18.32 8.29 -5.75
N ASN A 57 -18.81 9.39 -6.32
CA ASN A 57 -20.22 9.78 -6.28
C ASN A 57 -20.55 10.72 -7.43
N ASP A 58 -21.84 11.08 -7.55
CA ASP A 58 -22.37 11.92 -8.63
C ASP A 58 -21.70 13.29 -8.68
N ARG A 59 -21.44 13.91 -7.51
CA ARG A 59 -20.70 15.17 -7.44
C ARG A 59 -19.30 15.06 -8.02
N GLY A 60 -18.60 13.97 -7.73
CA GLY A 60 -17.30 13.69 -8.34
C GLY A 60 -17.39 13.50 -9.86
N ALA A 61 -18.46 12.89 -10.34
CA ALA A 61 -18.69 12.72 -11.78
C ALA A 61 -18.92 14.09 -12.46
N GLU A 62 -19.72 14.96 -11.86
CA GLU A 62 -19.96 16.33 -12.34
C GLU A 62 -18.64 17.12 -12.43
N LEU A 63 -17.80 17.04 -11.39
CA LEU A 63 -16.50 17.72 -11.37
C LEU A 63 -15.56 17.26 -12.49
N ILE A 64 -15.53 15.96 -12.80
CA ILE A 64 -14.73 15.45 -13.93
C ILE A 64 -15.33 15.87 -15.28
N ALA A 65 -16.65 15.91 -15.40
CA ALA A 65 -17.32 16.32 -16.63
C ALA A 65 -16.99 17.78 -17.02
N LEU A 66 -16.74 18.67 -16.05
CA LEU A 66 -16.32 20.04 -16.30
C LEU A 66 -14.99 20.17 -17.05
N LEU A 67 -14.11 19.16 -16.96
CA LEU A 67 -12.81 19.17 -17.64
C LEU A 67 -12.94 18.88 -19.14
N GLY A 68 -14.03 18.23 -19.58
CA GLY A 68 -14.25 17.89 -20.99
C GLY A 68 -13.02 17.23 -21.64
N ASP A 69 -12.55 17.82 -22.74
CA ASP A 69 -11.41 17.31 -23.53
C ASP A 69 -10.04 17.67 -22.93
N GLU A 70 -9.97 18.39 -21.80
CA GLU A 70 -8.71 18.67 -21.10
C GLU A 70 -8.15 17.43 -20.38
N VAL A 71 -8.95 16.37 -20.25
CA VAL A 71 -8.53 15.09 -19.67
C VAL A 71 -8.77 13.92 -20.62
N SER A 72 -7.74 13.09 -20.80
CA SER A 72 -7.86 11.81 -21.48
C SER A 72 -8.02 10.70 -20.44
N LEU A 73 -9.10 9.95 -20.53
CA LEU A 73 -9.43 8.86 -19.59
C LEU A 73 -9.39 7.52 -20.30
N GLU A 74 -8.73 6.56 -19.66
CA GLU A 74 -8.69 5.16 -20.09
C GLU A 74 -8.99 4.23 -18.93
N ALA A 75 -9.50 3.03 -19.24
CA ALA A 75 -9.67 2.01 -18.23
C ALA A 75 -8.30 1.61 -17.65
N PRO A 76 -8.16 1.53 -16.31
CA PRO A 76 -6.86 1.24 -15.71
C PRO A 76 -6.43 -0.19 -16.02
N ALA A 77 -5.13 -0.35 -16.33
CA ALA A 77 -4.56 -1.68 -16.54
C ALA A 77 -4.68 -2.54 -15.28
N ASP A 78 -4.95 -3.83 -15.47
CA ASP A 78 -5.03 -4.80 -14.37
C ASP A 78 -4.42 -6.13 -14.82
N ASN A 79 -3.41 -6.63 -14.10
CA ASN A 79 -2.81 -7.94 -14.34
C ASN A 79 -3.12 -8.94 -13.20
N GLY A 80 -4.08 -8.59 -12.34
CA GLY A 80 -4.52 -9.38 -11.23
C GLY A 80 -5.27 -10.65 -11.63
N LYS A 81 -5.50 -11.50 -10.64
CA LYS A 81 -6.43 -12.63 -10.74
C LYS A 81 -7.59 -12.38 -9.78
N PRO A 82 -8.82 -12.84 -10.09
CA PRO A 82 -9.98 -12.65 -9.22
C PRO A 82 -9.75 -13.18 -7.79
N ASP A 83 -9.02 -14.28 -7.68
CA ASP A 83 -8.64 -14.88 -6.40
C ASP A 83 -7.54 -14.11 -5.66
N GLY A 84 -6.95 -13.05 -6.22
CA GLY A 84 -5.84 -12.27 -5.67
C GLY A 84 -4.54 -13.05 -5.45
N SER A 85 -4.38 -14.22 -6.09
CA SER A 85 -3.14 -15.01 -6.03
C SER A 85 -1.94 -14.25 -6.62
N LYS A 86 -2.17 -13.31 -7.56
CA LYS A 86 -1.13 -12.47 -8.16
C LYS A 86 -0.39 -11.62 -7.12
N ARG A 87 -1.09 -11.02 -6.16
CA ARG A 87 -0.49 -10.18 -5.10
C ARG A 87 -0.12 -10.93 -3.83
N ALA A 88 -0.66 -12.13 -3.61
CA ALA A 88 -0.52 -12.87 -2.36
C ALA A 88 0.94 -13.04 -1.89
N GLY A 89 1.86 -13.39 -2.80
CA GLY A 89 3.28 -13.55 -2.46
C GLY A 89 3.95 -12.26 -1.99
N ALA A 90 3.69 -11.15 -2.68
CA ALA A 90 4.23 -9.84 -2.31
C ALA A 90 3.71 -9.38 -0.95
N VAL A 91 2.40 -9.52 -0.71
CA VAL A 91 1.77 -9.11 0.56
C VAL A 91 2.25 -9.97 1.73
N LYS A 92 2.35 -11.30 1.57
CA LYS A 92 2.92 -12.19 2.61
C LYS A 92 4.37 -11.85 2.92
N GLY A 93 5.18 -11.57 1.89
CA GLY A 93 6.57 -11.14 2.07
C GLY A 93 6.69 -9.82 2.84
N PHE A 94 5.80 -8.85 2.55
CA PHE A 94 5.71 -7.61 3.31
C PHE A 94 5.30 -7.86 4.76
N MET A 95 4.24 -8.63 5.00
CA MET A 95 3.76 -8.98 6.35
C MET A 95 4.89 -9.56 7.20
N ALA A 96 5.58 -10.59 6.71
CA ALA A 96 6.68 -11.23 7.44
C ALA A 96 7.86 -10.27 7.72
N ASN A 97 8.12 -9.30 6.84
CA ASN A 97 9.13 -8.28 7.09
C ASN A 97 8.67 -7.26 8.13
N THR A 98 7.41 -6.84 8.06
CA THR A 98 6.81 -5.91 9.01
C THR A 98 6.74 -6.54 10.41
N GLU A 99 6.35 -7.81 10.53
CA GLU A 99 6.37 -8.55 11.80
C GLU A 99 7.78 -8.61 12.41
N ARG A 100 8.83 -8.83 11.60
CA ARG A 100 10.22 -8.85 12.10
C ARG A 100 10.70 -7.46 12.51
N ALA A 101 10.43 -6.45 11.69
CA ALA A 101 10.77 -5.06 12.00
C ALA A 101 10.02 -4.57 13.25
N ALA A 102 8.76 -4.99 13.41
CA ALA A 102 7.95 -4.74 14.59
C ALA A 102 8.40 -5.59 15.79
N GLY A 103 8.92 -6.80 15.59
CA GLY A 103 9.36 -7.69 16.66
C GLY A 103 10.78 -7.39 17.20
N GLY A 104 11.49 -6.41 16.65
CA GLY A 104 12.89 -6.14 17.00
C GLY A 104 13.87 -7.20 16.49
N LEU A 105 13.42 -8.07 15.58
CA LEU A 105 14.26 -9.13 15.00
C LEU A 105 15.13 -8.55 13.87
N PRO A 106 16.36 -9.06 13.68
CA PRO A 106 17.23 -8.59 12.62
C PRO A 106 16.56 -8.86 11.26
N LEU A 107 16.26 -7.78 10.53
CA LEU A 107 15.86 -7.88 9.13
C LEU A 107 17.03 -8.52 8.38
N ARG A 108 16.83 -9.75 7.87
CA ARG A 108 17.83 -10.43 7.06
C ARG A 108 18.03 -9.62 5.78
N ARG A 109 19.05 -8.76 5.79
CA ARG A 109 19.32 -7.84 4.68
C ARG A 109 19.69 -8.66 3.46
N MET A 110 19.01 -8.41 2.35
CA MET A 110 19.41 -8.95 1.05
C MET A 110 20.88 -8.59 0.77
N PRO A 111 21.73 -9.57 0.39
CA PRO A 111 23.13 -9.31 0.06
C PRO A 111 23.24 -8.22 -1.01
N LYS A 112 24.23 -7.33 -0.90
CA LYS A 112 24.35 -6.14 -1.77
C LYS A 112 24.40 -6.50 -3.26
N TRP A 113 25.03 -7.61 -3.61
CA TRP A 113 25.15 -8.08 -4.99
C TRP A 113 23.82 -8.62 -5.58
N VAL A 114 22.90 -9.10 -4.75
CA VAL A 114 21.58 -9.61 -5.17
C VAL A 114 20.59 -8.46 -5.43
N ARG A 115 20.74 -7.35 -4.70
CA ARG A 115 19.83 -6.19 -4.78
C ARG A 115 19.62 -5.63 -6.20
N PRO A 116 20.66 -5.41 -7.03
CA PRO A 116 20.45 -4.90 -8.38
C PRO A 116 19.66 -5.88 -9.27
N ILE A 117 19.90 -7.20 -9.12
CA ILE A 117 19.21 -8.24 -9.91
C ILE A 117 17.72 -8.25 -9.57
N VAL A 118 17.38 -8.31 -8.29
CA VAL A 118 15.98 -8.29 -7.83
C VAL A 118 15.31 -6.96 -8.18
N GLY A 119 16.05 -5.85 -8.06
CA GLY A 119 15.58 -4.52 -8.45
C GLY A 119 15.21 -4.43 -9.94
N ALA A 120 15.98 -5.08 -10.82
CA ALA A 120 15.69 -5.13 -12.25
C ALA A 120 14.50 -6.06 -12.59
N LEU A 121 14.33 -7.16 -11.85
CA LEU A 121 13.32 -8.17 -12.12
C LEU A 121 11.92 -7.81 -11.59
N MET A 122 11.87 -7.15 -10.43
CA MET A 122 10.62 -6.84 -9.72
C MET A 122 9.59 -6.05 -10.55
N PRO A 123 9.97 -5.02 -11.35
CA PRO A 123 9.01 -4.28 -12.18
C PRO A 123 8.33 -5.13 -13.26
N VAL A 124 8.96 -6.23 -13.68
CA VAL A 124 8.45 -7.07 -14.77
C VAL A 124 7.45 -8.10 -14.27
N ILE A 125 7.79 -8.80 -13.18
CA ILE A 125 7.03 -9.97 -12.69
C ILE A 125 5.89 -9.58 -11.75
N GLY A 126 6.01 -8.46 -11.05
CA GLY A 126 5.10 -8.05 -9.99
C GLY A 126 3.66 -7.71 -10.41
N PRO A 127 2.79 -7.45 -9.43
CA PRO A 127 1.51 -6.76 -9.65
C PRO A 127 1.69 -5.45 -10.40
N LYS A 128 0.77 -5.12 -11.30
CA LYS A 128 0.78 -3.87 -12.11
C LYS A 128 -0.60 -3.23 -12.10
N GLY A 129 -0.63 -1.91 -12.30
CA GLY A 129 -1.86 -1.13 -12.38
C GLY A 129 -2.77 -1.32 -11.16
N LEU A 130 -4.06 -1.61 -11.38
CA LEU A 130 -5.02 -1.86 -10.30
C LEU A 130 -4.57 -2.93 -9.32
N GLU A 131 -3.95 -4.02 -9.79
CA GLU A 131 -3.49 -5.09 -8.90
C GLU A 131 -2.35 -4.62 -7.99
N PHE A 132 -1.48 -3.73 -8.47
CA PHE A 132 -0.50 -3.08 -7.61
C PHE A 132 -1.18 -2.19 -6.57
N GLY A 133 -2.22 -1.45 -6.97
CA GLY A 133 -3.08 -0.71 -6.05
C GLY A 133 -3.65 -1.58 -4.93
N ARG A 134 -4.29 -2.71 -5.27
CA ARG A 134 -4.82 -3.67 -4.29
C ARG A 134 -3.73 -4.22 -3.38
N THR A 135 -2.57 -4.54 -3.95
CA THR A 135 -1.38 -5.01 -3.21
C THR A 135 -0.98 -3.99 -2.12
N ARG A 136 -0.91 -2.71 -2.47
CA ARG A 136 -0.50 -1.65 -1.54
C ARG A 136 -1.55 -1.37 -0.48
N VAL A 137 -2.84 -1.42 -0.82
CA VAL A 137 -3.94 -1.30 0.14
C VAL A 137 -3.90 -2.44 1.17
N GLU A 138 -3.71 -3.69 0.74
CA GLU A 138 -3.59 -4.83 1.67
C GLU A 138 -2.33 -4.74 2.54
N MET A 139 -1.17 -4.38 1.96
CA MET A 139 0.04 -4.11 2.74
C MET A 139 -0.19 -3.03 3.80
N LYS A 140 -0.93 -1.96 3.45
CA LYS A 140 -1.21 -0.86 4.38
C LYS A 140 -2.13 -1.28 5.53
N ALA A 141 -3.13 -2.10 5.24
CA ALA A 141 -4.00 -2.69 6.25
C ALA A 141 -3.22 -3.58 7.23
N ILE A 142 -2.31 -4.42 6.71
CA ILE A 142 -1.42 -5.25 7.52
C ILE A 142 -0.51 -4.38 8.40
N GLU A 143 0.13 -3.37 7.81
CA GLU A 143 1.01 -2.43 8.53
C GLU A 143 0.25 -1.79 9.71
N THR A 144 -0.98 -1.34 9.47
CA THR A 144 -1.82 -0.72 10.49
C THR A 144 -2.09 -1.65 11.67
N ILE A 145 -2.51 -2.89 11.40
CA ILE A 145 -2.84 -3.86 12.46
C ILE A 145 -1.60 -4.21 13.27
N LEU A 146 -0.48 -4.52 12.60
CA LEU A 146 0.76 -4.93 13.28
C LEU A 146 1.34 -3.79 14.14
N HIS A 147 1.34 -2.55 13.64
CA HIS A 147 1.82 -1.41 14.41
C HIS A 147 0.88 -1.04 15.56
N LEU A 148 -0.44 -1.08 15.38
CA LEU A 148 -1.38 -0.83 16.49
C LEU A 148 -1.26 -1.88 17.58
N ARG A 149 -1.21 -3.18 17.22
CA ARG A 149 -1.05 -4.28 18.20
C ARG A 149 0.22 -4.10 19.05
N ARG A 150 1.31 -3.66 18.44
CA ARG A 150 2.58 -3.44 19.13
C ARG A 150 2.59 -2.15 19.96
N GLU A 151 2.26 -1.03 19.32
CA GLU A 151 2.56 0.30 19.87
C GLU A 151 1.39 0.84 20.70
N ARG A 152 0.13 0.55 20.35
CA ARG A 152 -1.08 1.06 21.00
C ARG A 152 -2.24 0.04 21.01
N PRO A 153 -2.08 -1.15 21.62
CA PRO A 153 -3.05 -2.25 21.52
C PRO A 153 -4.45 -1.86 22.03
N ALA A 154 -4.53 -1.03 23.09
CA ALA A 154 -5.81 -0.57 23.65
C ALA A 154 -6.66 0.26 22.67
N MET A 155 -6.08 0.81 21.60
CA MET A 155 -6.80 1.63 20.62
C MET A 155 -7.40 0.81 19.47
N ILE A 156 -6.96 -0.43 19.27
CA ILE A 156 -7.25 -1.17 18.03
C ILE A 156 -8.75 -1.39 17.79
N LYS A 157 -9.51 -1.69 18.85
CA LYS A 157 -10.97 -1.89 18.80
C LYS A 157 -11.73 -0.65 18.30
N ASN A 158 -11.15 0.54 18.49
CA ASN A 158 -11.76 1.82 18.10
C ASN A 158 -11.19 2.36 16.78
N MET A 159 -9.98 1.96 16.40
CA MET A 159 -9.25 2.53 15.27
C MET A 159 -9.27 1.68 14.00
N VAL A 160 -9.58 0.38 14.10
CA VAL A 160 -9.53 -0.54 12.95
C VAL A 160 -10.95 -0.90 12.51
N PRO A 161 -11.45 -0.33 11.41
CA PRO A 161 -12.78 -0.65 10.88
C PRO A 161 -12.86 -2.08 10.35
N ALA A 162 -14.09 -2.60 10.25
CA ALA A 162 -14.36 -3.94 9.74
C ALA A 162 -13.78 -4.23 8.35
N HIS A 163 -13.78 -3.23 7.44
CA HIS A 163 -13.23 -3.41 6.10
C HIS A 163 -11.71 -3.68 6.10
N VAL A 164 -10.96 -3.14 7.07
CA VAL A 164 -9.52 -3.38 7.20
C VAL A 164 -9.25 -4.83 7.57
N TRP A 165 -10.05 -5.40 8.49
CA TRP A 165 -9.99 -6.82 8.82
C TRP A 165 -10.34 -7.71 7.62
N ALA A 166 -11.38 -7.34 6.85
CA ALA A 166 -11.79 -8.08 5.66
C ALA A 166 -10.66 -8.14 4.61
N LEU A 167 -9.93 -7.03 4.39
CA LEU A 167 -8.80 -6.98 3.45
C LEU A 167 -7.69 -7.98 3.81
N VAL A 168 -7.43 -8.19 5.10
CA VAL A 168 -6.28 -8.96 5.56
C VAL A 168 -6.60 -10.38 6.01
N ALA A 169 -7.88 -10.74 6.12
CA ALA A 169 -8.34 -12.04 6.62
C ALA A 169 -7.67 -13.22 5.88
N ARG A 170 -7.47 -13.09 4.57
CA ARG A 170 -6.81 -14.10 3.73
C ARG A 170 -5.34 -14.36 4.06
N TYR A 171 -4.73 -13.48 4.84
CA TYR A 171 -3.35 -13.60 5.32
C TYR A 171 -3.29 -14.12 6.78
N GLY A 172 -4.44 -14.47 7.36
CA GLY A 172 -4.53 -15.01 8.73
C GLY A 172 -4.63 -13.94 9.82
N LEU A 173 -4.72 -12.66 9.46
CA LEU A 173 -4.95 -11.58 10.43
C LEU A 173 -6.45 -11.42 10.68
N VAL A 174 -6.88 -11.83 11.87
CA VAL A 174 -8.25 -11.71 12.36
C VAL A 174 -8.29 -11.00 13.72
N PRO A 175 -9.38 -10.29 14.06
CA PRO A 175 -9.52 -9.66 15.37
C PRO A 175 -9.68 -10.71 16.47
N SER A 176 -8.93 -10.56 17.56
CA SER A 176 -9.16 -11.30 18.81
C SER A 176 -10.44 -10.80 19.51
N ALA A 177 -10.87 -11.51 20.56
CA ALA A 177 -12.06 -11.11 21.33
C ALA A 177 -11.95 -9.69 21.91
N ALA A 178 -10.74 -9.25 22.28
CA ALA A 178 -10.49 -7.91 22.84
C ALA A 178 -10.36 -6.80 21.77
N GLU A 179 -10.32 -7.17 20.49
CA GLU A 179 -10.12 -6.25 19.35
C GLU A 179 -11.41 -5.98 18.58
N LYS A 180 -12.52 -6.61 18.98
CA LYS A 180 -13.86 -6.34 18.45
C LYS A 180 -14.50 -5.18 19.23
N PRO A 181 -15.26 -4.30 18.57
CA PRO A 181 -16.08 -3.29 19.24
C PRO A 181 -17.08 -3.93 20.22
#